data_AF-A0A7V9FAX7-F1
#
_entry.id   AF-A0A7V9FAX7-F1
#
_cell.length_a   1.000
_cell.length_b   1.000
_cell.length_c   1.000
_cell.angle_alpha   90.00
_cell.angle_beta   90.00
_cell.angle_gamma   90.00
#
_symmetry.space_group_name_H-M   'P 1'
#
loop_
_entity.id
_entity.type
_entity.pdbx_description
1 polymer ?
#
loop_
_entity_poly.entity_id
_entity_poly.type
_entity_poly.pdbx_seq_one_letter_code
_entity_poly.pdbx_strand_id
1 'polypeptide(L)'
;MRTVLVCVFGTIAMAGLIASTTEDLRALTLVAIPGALQLPGIILIGMLCGFAVRSAAAATIALVAIAIGGALLSGLSIAFAGFQSESAYVFLLNRGTVQGFFALILIFCFGMIGVVMAMLMNVFVRQLDI
;
A
#
# COMPACT_ATOMS: atom_id res chain seq x y z
N MET A 1 -17.30 -6.86 9.37
CA MET A 1 -17.28 -5.41 9.07
C MET A 1 -15.93 -4.74 9.33
N ARG A 2 -15.32 -4.88 10.53
CA ARG A 2 -14.05 -4.19 10.85
C ARG A 2 -12.91 -4.44 9.85
N THR A 3 -12.70 -5.69 9.44
CA THR A 3 -11.68 -6.05 8.44
C THR A 3 -11.93 -5.40 7.08
N VAL A 4 -13.19 -5.33 6.64
CA VAL A 4 -13.56 -4.71 5.36
C VAL A 4 -13.26 -3.20 5.38
N LEU A 5 -13.57 -2.52 6.48
CA LEU A 5 -13.22 -1.11 6.65
C LEU A 5 -11.71 -0.90 6.63
N VAL A 6 -10.93 -1.77 7.29
CA VAL A 6 -9.46 -1.72 7.24
C VAL A 6 -8.95 -1.92 5.81
N CYS A 7 -9.53 -2.83 5.03
CA CYS A 7 -9.16 -3.00 3.63
C CYS A 7 -9.42 -1.72 2.82
N VAL A 8 -10.61 -1.12 2.96
CA VAL A 8 -10.99 0.09 2.20
C VAL A 8 -10.10 1.27 2.58
N PHE A 9 -10.01 1.61 3.86
CA PHE A 9 -9.19 2.73 4.32
C PHE A 9 -7.70 2.48 4.09
N GLY A 10 -7.22 1.26 4.27
CA GLY A 10 -5.84 0.90 4.00
C GLY A 10 -5.48 1.04 2.52
N THR A 11 -6.40 0.67 1.61
CA THR A 11 -6.21 0.86 0.16
C THR A 11 -6.14 2.35 -0.20
N ILE A 12 -7.02 3.17 0.37
CA ILE A 12 -7.00 4.63 0.16
C ILE A 12 -5.71 5.26 0.70
N ALA A 13 -5.31 4.90 1.92
CA ALA A 13 -4.07 5.38 2.53
C ALA A 13 -2.85 4.98 1.69
N MET A 14 -2.85 3.75 1.17
CA MET A 14 -1.77 3.26 0.31
C MET A 14 -1.72 4.01 -1.02
N ALA A 15 -2.87 4.25 -1.65
CA ALA A 15 -2.94 5.04 -2.87
C ALA A 15 -2.47 6.48 -2.66
N GLY A 16 -2.85 7.10 -1.54
CA GLY A 16 -2.39 8.44 -1.16
C GLY A 16 -0.88 8.49 -0.92
N LEU A 17 -0.33 7.49 -0.23
CA LEU A 17 1.11 7.36 -0.02
C LEU A 17 1.85 7.28 -1.35
N ILE A 18 1.46 6.35 -2.23
CA ILE A 18 2.07 6.17 -3.54
C ILE A 18 1.98 7.47 -4.35
N ALA A 19 0.80 8.07 -4.46
CA ALA A 19 0.62 9.32 -5.19
C ALA A 19 1.51 10.45 -4.66
N SER A 20 1.72 10.52 -3.34
CA SER A 20 2.55 11.54 -2.70
C SER A 20 4.05 11.32 -2.87
N THR A 21 4.49 10.09 -3.12
CA THR A 21 5.91 9.71 -3.21
C THR A 21 6.41 9.51 -4.63
N THR A 22 5.51 9.26 -5.59
CA THR A 22 5.88 9.04 -7.00
C THR A 22 5.99 10.38 -7.74
N GLU A 23 7.07 10.58 -8.48
CA GLU A 23 7.30 11.81 -9.24
C GLU A 23 6.24 12.02 -10.35
N ASP A 24 5.78 10.92 -10.96
CA ASP A 24 4.77 10.93 -12.03
C ASP A 24 3.40 11.50 -11.58
N LEU A 25 3.11 11.47 -10.27
CA LEU A 25 1.83 11.92 -9.69
C LEU A 25 1.96 13.17 -8.84
N ARG A 26 3.16 13.75 -8.75
CA ARG A 26 3.47 14.89 -7.87
C ARG A 26 2.64 16.14 -8.18
N ALA A 27 2.23 16.32 -9.43
CA ALA A 27 1.36 17.42 -9.85
C ALA A 27 -0.11 17.26 -9.40
N LEU A 28 -0.52 16.03 -9.08
CA LEU A 28 -1.88 15.69 -8.65
C LEU A 28 -2.02 15.60 -7.13
N THR A 29 -0.91 15.71 -6.39
CA THR A 29 -0.91 15.60 -4.93
C THR A 29 -0.69 16.95 -4.26
N LEU A 30 -1.49 17.19 -3.21
CA LEU A 30 -1.41 18.41 -2.40
C LEU A 30 -0.11 18.47 -1.58
N VAL A 31 0.49 17.30 -1.32
CA VAL A 31 1.71 17.13 -0.53
C VAL A 31 2.60 16.14 -1.24
N ALA A 32 3.78 16.61 -1.64
CA ALA A 32 4.83 15.78 -2.18
C ALA A 32 5.79 15.35 -1.06
N ILE A 33 5.89 14.04 -0.84
CA ILE A 33 6.73 13.45 0.20
C ILE A 33 7.98 12.87 -0.47
N PRO A 34 9.18 13.03 0.12
CA PRO A 34 10.37 12.33 -0.34
C PRO A 34 10.14 10.84 -0.52
N GLY A 35 10.56 10.26 -1.65
CA GLY A 35 10.42 8.81 -1.91
C GLY A 35 11.07 7.92 -0.83
N ALA A 36 12.06 8.45 -0.10
CA ALA A 36 12.65 7.78 1.06
C ALA A 36 11.63 7.44 2.18
N LEU A 37 10.53 8.20 2.29
CA LEU A 37 9.48 7.98 3.28
C LEU A 37 8.39 7.00 2.82
N GLN A 38 8.45 6.54 1.57
CA GLN A 38 7.51 5.54 1.05
C GLN A 38 7.59 4.23 1.85
N LEU A 39 8.80 3.74 2.09
CA LEU A 39 9.02 2.50 2.84
C LEU A 39 8.51 2.60 4.30
N PRO A 40 8.89 3.62 5.10
CA PRO A 40 8.30 3.85 6.42
C PRO A 40 6.77 3.95 6.40
N GLY A 41 6.20 4.63 5.40
CA GLY A 41 4.75 4.76 5.26
C GLY A 41 4.05 3.43 5.03
N ILE A 42 4.61 2.57 4.16
CA ILE A 42 4.08 1.21 3.92
C ILE A 42 4.12 0.37 5.20
N ILE A 43 5.24 0.41 5.94
CA ILE A 43 5.39 -0.31 7.20
C ILE A 43 4.36 0.18 8.22
N LEU A 44 4.15 1.50 8.33
CA LEU A 44 3.17 2.09 9.23
C LEU A 44 1.73 1.64 8.88
N ILE A 45 1.36 1.62 7.61
CA ILE A 45 0.04 1.11 7.17
C ILE A 45 -0.10 -0.37 7.56
N GLY A 46 0.96 -1.17 7.39
CA GLY A 46 1.01 -2.55 7.86
C GLY A 46 0.80 -2.69 9.37
N MET A 47 1.47 -1.86 10.17
CA MET A 47 1.30 -1.82 11.62
C MET A 47 -0.14 -1.47 12.01
N LEU A 48 -0.71 -0.42 11.41
CA LEU A 48 -2.09 -0.01 11.67
C LEU A 48 -3.09 -1.11 11.31
N CYS A 49 -2.87 -1.82 10.20
CA CYS A 49 -3.66 -2.99 9.82
C CYS A 49 -3.57 -4.09 10.90
N GLY A 50 -2.36 -4.42 11.36
CA GLY A 50 -2.12 -5.40 12.41
C GLY A 50 -2.76 -5.01 13.76
N PHE A 51 -2.71 -3.75 14.16
CA PHE A 51 -3.38 -3.27 15.38
C PHE A 51 -4.91 -3.28 15.24
N ALA A 52 -5.41 -2.89 14.07
CA ALA A 52 -6.84 -2.84 13.81
C ALA A 52 -7.46 -4.24 13.68
N VAL A 53 -6.70 -5.27 13.32
CA VAL A 53 -7.20 -6.65 13.13
C VAL A 53 -6.49 -7.61 14.10
N ARG A 54 -7.19 -8.01 15.17
CA ARG A 54 -6.63 -8.83 16.27
C ARG A 54 -6.17 -10.24 15.86
N SER A 55 -6.59 -10.73 14.69
CA SER A 55 -6.18 -12.04 14.17
C SER A 55 -5.13 -11.88 13.09
N ALA A 56 -3.99 -12.55 13.25
CA ALA A 56 -2.90 -12.53 12.28
C ALA A 56 -3.37 -12.95 10.87
N ALA A 57 -4.16 -14.02 10.77
CA ALA A 57 -4.68 -14.50 9.48
C ALA A 57 -5.57 -13.44 8.80
N ALA A 58 -6.46 -12.80 9.56
CA ALA A 58 -7.34 -11.77 9.02
C ALA A 58 -6.57 -10.48 8.66
N ALA A 59 -5.52 -10.13 9.42
CA ALA A 59 -4.65 -9.00 9.12
C ALA A 59 -3.86 -9.22 7.83
N THR A 60 -3.34 -10.44 7.62
CA THR A 60 -2.64 -10.82 6.39
C THR A 60 -3.58 -10.75 5.18
N ILE A 61 -4.80 -11.29 5.29
CA ILE A 61 -5.79 -11.21 4.20
C ILE A 61 -6.16 -9.75 3.90
N ALA A 62 -6.33 -8.93 4.93
CA ALA A 62 -6.59 -7.50 4.76
C ALA A 62 -5.43 -6.80 4.06
N LEU A 63 -4.19 -7.13 4.44
CA LEU A 63 -3.00 -6.59 3.79
C LEU A 63 -2.90 -7.03 2.33
N VAL A 64 -3.22 -8.29 1.99
CA VAL A 64 -3.27 -8.76 0.60
C VAL A 64 -4.26 -7.91 -0.20
N ALA A 65 -5.46 -7.65 0.33
CA ALA A 65 -6.45 -6.82 -0.33
C ALA A 65 -5.96 -5.38 -0.54
N ILE A 66 -5.31 -4.79 0.48
CA ILE A 66 -4.68 -3.46 0.40
C ILE A 66 -3.56 -3.43 -0.64
N ALA A 67 -2.73 -4.47 -0.70
CA ALA A 67 -1.63 -4.59 -1.64
C ALA A 67 -2.13 -4.67 -3.08
N ILE A 68 -3.14 -5.51 -3.34
CA ILE A 68 -3.78 -5.62 -4.66
C ILE A 68 -4.41 -4.30 -5.05
N GLY A 69 -5.17 -3.67 -4.14
CA GLY A 69 -5.81 -2.38 -4.40
C GLY A 69 -4.80 -1.26 -4.68
N GLY A 70 -3.74 -1.15 -3.87
CA GLY A 70 -2.67 -0.17 -4.07
C GLY A 70 -1.89 -0.40 -5.38
N ALA A 71 -1.58 -1.65 -5.70
CA ALA A 71 -0.91 -2.03 -6.94
C ALA A 71 -1.74 -1.69 -8.19
N LEU A 72 -3.04 -1.99 -8.15
CA LEU A 72 -3.97 -1.66 -9.24
C LEU A 72 -4.04 -0.15 -9.45
N LEU A 73 -4.21 0.63 -8.37
CA LEU A 73 -4.29 2.09 -8.47
C LEU A 73 -2.98 2.69 -8.99
N SER A 74 -1.83 2.19 -8.53
CA SER A 74 -0.51 2.61 -9.02
C SER A 74 -0.34 2.29 -10.51
N GLY A 75 -0.60 1.06 -10.92
CA GLY A 75 -0.45 0.65 -12.32
C GLY A 75 -1.43 1.34 -13.25
N LEU A 76 -2.69 1.52 -12.83
CA LEU A 76 -3.70 2.24 -13.58
C LEU A 76 -3.35 3.71 -13.75
N SER A 77 -2.78 4.37 -12.73
CA SER A 77 -2.42 5.79 -12.82
C SER A 77 -1.41 6.08 -13.95
N ILE A 78 -0.54 5.12 -14.26
CA ILE A 78 0.46 5.21 -15.33
C ILE A 78 -0.12 4.74 -16.66
N ALA A 79 -0.86 3.62 -16.64
CA ALA A 79 -1.49 3.08 -17.83
C ALA A 79 -2.58 4.02 -18.39
N PHE A 80 -3.23 4.84 -17.56
CA PHE A 80 -4.29 5.76 -17.97
C PHE A 80 -3.84 6.75 -19.05
N ALA A 81 -2.61 7.26 -18.95
CA ALA A 81 -2.03 8.13 -19.97
C ALA A 81 -1.87 7.42 -21.34
N GLY A 82 -1.71 6.10 -21.34
CA GLY A 82 -1.62 5.28 -22.55
C GLY A 82 -2.95 5.10 -23.27
N PHE A 83 -4.08 5.10 -22.56
CA PHE A 83 -5.40 5.04 -23.19
C PHE A 83 -5.76 6.31 -23.98
N GLN A 84 -5.05 7.42 -23.74
CA GLN A 84 -5.25 8.68 -24.45
C GLN A 84 -4.41 8.80 -25.73
N SER A 85 -3.49 7.85 -26.00
CA SER A 85 -2.59 7.89 -27.15
C SER A 85 -2.37 6.49 -27.74
N GLU A 86 -2.95 6.25 -28.93
CA GLU A 86 -2.84 4.98 -29.66
C GLU A 86 -1.39 4.56 -29.94
N SER A 87 -0.47 5.51 -30.12
CA SER A 87 0.93 5.23 -30.47
C SER A 87 1.79 4.79 -29.28
N ALA A 88 1.38 5.10 -28.04
CA ALA A 88 2.13 4.78 -26.81
C ALA A 88 1.44 3.73 -25.93
N TYR A 89 0.27 3.25 -26.34
CA TYR A 89 -0.61 2.39 -25.55
C TYR A 89 0.11 1.15 -24.99
N VAL A 90 0.76 0.34 -25.84
CA VAL A 90 1.40 -0.92 -25.42
C VAL A 90 2.56 -0.67 -24.46
N PHE A 91 3.33 0.40 -24.70
CA PHE A 91 4.48 0.76 -23.86
C PHE A 91 4.05 1.23 -22.48
N LEU A 92 3.03 2.10 -22.41
CA LEU A 92 2.51 2.66 -21.16
C LEU A 92 1.73 1.62 -20.36
N LEU A 93 1.02 0.70 -21.02
CA LEU A 93 0.37 -0.42 -20.36
C LEU A 93 1.40 -1.35 -19.71
N ASN A 94 2.47 -1.72 -20.44
CA ASN A 94 3.55 -2.54 -19.88
C ASN A 94 4.26 -1.84 -18.71
N ARG A 95 4.57 -0.54 -18.85
CA ARG A 95 5.18 0.26 -17.77
C ARG A 95 4.28 0.33 -16.53
N GLY A 96 2.97 0.51 -16.72
CA GLY A 96 1.98 0.49 -15.65
C GLY A 96 1.89 -0.87 -14.96
N THR A 97 1.91 -1.97 -15.72
CA THR A 97 1.93 -3.33 -15.14
C THR A 97 3.19 -3.57 -14.31
N VAL A 98 4.37 -3.21 -14.80
CA VAL A 98 5.64 -3.39 -14.08
C VAL A 98 5.67 -2.56 -12.79
N GLN A 99 5.25 -1.30 -12.85
CA GLN A 99 5.14 -0.46 -11.65
C GLN A 99 4.09 -0.99 -10.67
N GLY A 100 2.94 -1.46 -11.15
CA GLY A 100 1.92 -2.09 -10.33
C GLY A 100 2.45 -3.33 -9.61
N PHE A 101 3.17 -4.22 -10.30
CA PHE A 101 3.82 -5.37 -9.69
C PHE A 101 4.88 -4.98 -8.66
N PHE A 102 5.68 -3.96 -8.95
CA PHE A 102 6.68 -3.46 -8.01
C PHE A 102 6.03 -2.91 -6.74
N ALA A 103 4.96 -2.12 -6.88
CA ALA A 103 4.16 -1.63 -5.77
C ALA A 103 3.55 -2.80 -4.97
N LEU A 104 3.03 -3.83 -5.64
CA LEU A 104 2.49 -5.02 -4.98
C LEU A 104 3.54 -5.70 -4.09
N ILE A 105 4.73 -5.93 -4.62
CA ILE A 105 5.84 -6.58 -3.89
C ILE A 105 6.27 -5.72 -2.70
N LEU A 106 6.45 -4.42 -2.90
CA LEU A 106 6.82 -3.50 -1.82
C LEU A 106 5.78 -3.49 -0.70
N ILE A 107 4.50 -3.35 -1.03
CA ILE A 107 3.42 -3.33 -0.05
C ILE A 107 3.35 -4.66 0.69
N PHE A 108 3.50 -5.78 -0.03
CA PHE A 108 3.43 -7.08 0.59
C PHE A 108 4.60 -7.33 1.55
N CYS A 109 5.84 -7.12 1.09
CA CYS A 109 7.02 -7.35 1.92
C CYS A 109 7.07 -6.40 3.13
N PHE A 110 6.97 -5.10 2.91
CA PHE A 110 7.12 -4.11 3.97
C PHE A 110 5.86 -3.95 4.82
N GLY A 111 4.67 -4.14 4.24
CA GLY A 111 3.43 -4.17 4.98
C GLY A 111 3.35 -5.39 5.91
N MET A 112 3.85 -6.56 5.49
CA MET A 112 3.92 -7.74 6.37
C MET A 112 4.87 -7.51 7.54
N ILE A 113 6.01 -6.85 7.32
CA ILE A 113 6.91 -6.43 8.42
C ILE A 113 6.14 -5.58 9.44
N GLY A 114 5.34 -4.61 8.97
CA GLY A 114 4.49 -3.80 9.84
C GLY A 114 3.47 -4.62 10.64
N VAL A 115 2.76 -5.55 9.98
CA VAL A 115 1.79 -6.45 10.65
C VAL A 115 2.48 -7.29 11.72
N VAL A 116 3.64 -7.88 11.42
CA VAL A 116 4.41 -8.70 12.37
C VAL A 116 4.85 -7.87 13.56
N MET A 117 5.36 -6.66 13.34
CA MET A 117 5.77 -5.76 14.42
C MET A 117 4.60 -5.39 15.33
N ALA A 118 3.42 -5.11 14.78
CA ALA A 118 2.21 -4.84 15.57
C ALA A 118 1.78 -6.04 16.42
N MET A 119 1.92 -7.26 15.88
CA MET A 119 1.62 -8.50 16.63
C MET A 119 2.63 -8.71 17.77
N LEU A 120 3.92 -8.51 17.51
CA LEU A 120 4.96 -8.59 18.54
C LEU A 120 4.72 -7.56 19.65
N MET A 121 4.42 -6.31 19.30
CA MET A 121 4.10 -5.27 20.28
C MET A 121 2.89 -5.65 21.15
N ASN A 122 1.83 -6.21 20.56
CA ASN A 122 0.68 -6.68 21.33
C ASN A 122 1.04 -7.81 22.31
N VAL A 123 2.01 -8.67 21.99
CA VAL A 123 2.51 -9.71 22.90
C VAL A 123 3.30 -9.08 24.05
N PHE A 124 4.23 -8.18 23.75
CA PHE A 124 5.05 -7.52 24.78
C PHE A 124 4.21 -6.65 25.72
N VAL A 125 3.26 -5.87 25.21
CA VAL A 125 2.39 -5.03 26.04
C VAL A 125 1.58 -5.89 27.00
N ARG A 126 1.02 -7.01 26.55
CA ARG A 126 0.27 -7.94 27.42
C ARG A 126 1.13 -8.59 28.51
N GLN A 127 2.44 -8.72 28.29
CA GLN A 127 3.36 -9.26 29.29
C GLN A 127 3.75 -8.23 30.35
N LEU A 128 3.62 -6.93 30.06
CA LEU A 128 3.92 -5.83 30.99
C LEU A 128 2.75 -5.48 31.92
N ASP A 129 1.53 -5.93 31.59
CA ASP A 129 0.32 -5.73 32.40
C ASP A 129 0.14 -6.81 33.51
N ILE A 130 1.18 -7.62 33.79
CA ILE A 130 1.23 -8.66 34.84
C ILE A 130 2.15 -8.18 35.96
#